data_AF-A0A4U2YS88-F1
#
_entry.id   AF-A0A4U2YS88-F1
#
_cell.length_a   1.000
_cell.length_b   1.000
_cell.length_c   1.000
_cell.angle_alpha   90.00
_cell.angle_beta   90.00
_cell.angle_gamma   90.00
#
_symmetry.space_group_name_H-M   'P 1'
#
loop_
_entity.id
_entity.type
_entity.pdbx_description
1 polymer ?
#
loop_
_entity_poly.entity_id
_entity_poly.type
_entity_poly.pdbx_seq_one_letter_code
_entity_poly.pdbx_strand_id
1 'polypeptide(L)'
;MPHSGSDDPALPHDRAAASSGEPTYWDRLAAELQRLRQSVGSPSYAEIAQRITQRRVEAGVRLEAARVARTTVYDAFRTGRKRMDLGLHREIAAALGATTDEVEEWMRRARHPHTQDEASGHSSSQTSSEPQVRERRAEPEQREESEEREESEELAPTTVLLVMIGCVLLNTLGRDLVTILHLPLYLDMVGTAVAAFTLGVWRGVAVAVISNLIGVAATGPSSVAFAAVNAAGAVVWGLGARRLAMARTLPRFLGLNLLTALACSLVAVPILLVRFAGSVSHGQDVLTERLVTLTDQFAFSVSAANLLTSTGDKLLSGFIALVIVSALPRPLRRGSGLVLADPGSTSPARGA
;
A
#
# COMPACT_ATOMS: atom_id res chain seq x y z
N MET A 1 41.10 29.54 -12.63
CA MET A 1 40.94 29.52 -14.11
C MET A 1 41.69 28.29 -14.61
N PRO A 2 41.07 27.41 -15.41
CA PRO A 2 40.24 26.35 -14.86
C PRO A 2 40.77 24.93 -15.09
N HIS A 3 40.19 24.05 -14.26
CA HIS A 3 40.24 22.60 -14.16
C HIS A 3 40.49 21.81 -15.45
N SER A 4 41.48 20.91 -15.39
CA SER A 4 41.64 19.80 -16.32
C SER A 4 40.40 18.90 -16.26
N GLY A 5 39.71 18.77 -17.37
CA GLY A 5 38.64 17.81 -17.57
C GLY A 5 39.17 16.40 -17.31
N SER A 6 38.55 15.73 -16.34
CA SER A 6 38.51 14.28 -16.34
C SER A 6 37.53 13.92 -17.46
N ASP A 7 38.09 13.53 -18.61
CA ASP A 7 37.36 12.86 -19.67
C ASP A 7 36.82 11.54 -19.07
N ASP A 8 35.60 11.59 -18.56
CA ASP A 8 34.82 10.41 -18.21
C ASP A 8 34.54 9.67 -19.54
N PRO A 9 35.11 8.48 -19.77
CA PRO A 9 34.95 7.78 -21.04
C PRO A 9 33.47 7.56 -21.28
N ALA A 10 32.95 8.17 -22.35
CA ALA A 10 31.55 8.23 -22.69
C ALA A 10 30.88 6.86 -22.47
N LEU A 11 30.01 6.79 -21.45
CA LEU A 11 29.16 5.63 -21.21
C LEU A 11 28.44 5.30 -22.50
N PRO A 12 28.47 4.05 -23.00
CA PRO A 12 27.83 3.71 -24.25
C PRO A 12 26.35 4.10 -24.18
N HIS A 13 25.96 5.09 -24.98
CA HIS A 13 24.57 5.46 -25.16
C HIS A 13 23.88 4.28 -25.84
N ASP A 14 23.20 3.48 -25.02
CA ASP A 14 22.50 2.25 -25.39
C ASP A 14 21.25 2.56 -26.23
N ARG A 15 21.46 3.09 -27.45
CA ARG A 15 20.40 3.36 -28.43
C ARG A 15 20.07 2.14 -29.28
N ALA A 16 20.79 1.01 -29.14
CA ALA A 16 20.65 -0.15 -30.01
C ALA A 16 20.07 -1.42 -29.34
N ALA A 17 20.13 -1.59 -28.01
CA ALA A 17 19.66 -2.81 -27.35
C ALA A 17 18.14 -2.91 -27.11
N ALA A 18 17.34 -1.93 -27.58
CA ALA A 18 15.89 -1.90 -27.31
C ALA A 18 15.06 -2.90 -28.15
N SER A 19 15.67 -3.80 -28.92
CA SER A 19 14.94 -4.73 -29.81
C SER A 19 15.37 -6.21 -29.78
N SER A 20 16.36 -6.62 -28.97
CA SER A 20 16.87 -8.01 -28.97
C SER A 20 16.60 -8.81 -27.69
N GLY A 21 15.95 -8.26 -26.67
CA GLY A 21 15.71 -8.99 -25.41
C GLY A 21 16.98 -9.26 -24.58
N GLU A 22 18.12 -8.70 -24.97
CA GLU A 22 19.37 -8.82 -24.22
C GLU A 22 19.39 -7.88 -23.00
N PRO A 23 19.92 -8.34 -21.85
CA PRO A 23 20.07 -7.50 -20.66
C PRO A 23 20.92 -6.26 -20.97
N THR A 24 20.43 -5.09 -20.58
CA THR A 24 21.19 -3.83 -20.75
C THR A 24 22.41 -3.80 -19.82
N TYR A 25 23.32 -2.84 -20.05
CA TYR A 25 24.45 -2.57 -19.14
C TYR A 25 24.01 -2.46 -17.67
N TRP A 26 22.89 -1.76 -17.44
CA TRP A 26 22.35 -1.53 -16.10
C TRP A 26 21.76 -2.79 -15.47
N ASP A 27 21.17 -3.66 -16.28
CA ASP A 27 20.63 -4.94 -15.83
C ASP A 27 21.74 -5.88 -15.36
N ARG A 28 22.86 -5.90 -16.09
CA ARG A 28 24.05 -6.66 -15.69
C ARG A 28 24.62 -6.18 -14.36
N LEU A 29 24.70 -4.86 -14.15
CA LEU A 29 25.13 -4.29 -12.87
C LEU A 29 24.15 -4.62 -11.73
N ALA A 30 22.84 -4.49 -11.95
CA ALA A 30 21.85 -4.85 -10.94
C ALA A 30 21.96 -6.34 -10.54
N ALA A 31 22.22 -7.23 -11.51
CA ALA A 31 22.42 -8.65 -11.28
C ALA A 31 23.69 -8.95 -10.47
N GLU A 32 24.79 -8.21 -10.67
CA GLU A 32 26.01 -8.33 -9.84
C GLU A 32 25.73 -7.96 -8.37
N LEU A 33 25.00 -6.87 -8.13
CA LEU A 33 24.60 -6.50 -6.76
C LEU A 33 23.68 -7.54 -6.13
N GLN A 34 22.72 -8.08 -6.88
CA GLN A 34 21.84 -9.14 -6.40
C GLN A 34 22.64 -10.38 -5.97
N ARG A 35 23.62 -10.80 -6.79
CA ARG A 35 24.53 -11.91 -6.46
C ARG A 35 25.39 -11.64 -5.24
N LEU A 36 25.99 -10.44 -5.14
CA LEU A 36 26.76 -10.04 -3.97
C LEU A 36 25.91 -10.02 -2.70
N ARG A 37 24.67 -9.52 -2.78
CA ARG A 37 23.76 -9.49 -1.64
C ARG A 37 23.40 -10.92 -1.19
N GLN A 38 23.21 -11.85 -2.12
CA GLN A 38 22.95 -13.25 -1.79
C GLN A 38 24.16 -13.91 -1.11
N SER A 39 25.38 -13.66 -1.60
CA SER A 39 26.60 -14.27 -1.04
C SER A 39 26.89 -13.84 0.40
N VAL A 40 26.39 -12.68 0.83
CA VAL A 40 26.58 -12.16 2.20
C VAL A 40 25.39 -12.39 3.13
N GLY A 41 24.46 -13.29 2.76
CA GLY A 41 23.34 -13.69 3.63
C GLY A 41 22.07 -12.85 3.46
N SER A 42 21.92 -12.16 2.33
CA SER A 42 20.71 -11.40 1.96
C SER A 42 20.26 -10.34 2.98
N PRO A 43 21.15 -9.43 3.45
CA PRO A 43 20.79 -8.35 4.38
C PRO A 43 19.65 -7.49 3.83
N SER A 44 18.85 -6.90 4.73
CA SER A 44 17.71 -6.09 4.31
C SER A 44 18.16 -4.79 3.62
N TYR A 45 17.37 -4.23 2.71
CA TYR A 45 17.71 -2.93 2.09
C TYR A 45 17.81 -1.78 3.10
N ALA A 46 17.11 -1.88 4.24
CA ALA A 46 17.22 -0.90 5.33
C ALA A 46 18.58 -1.01 6.03
N GLU A 47 19.05 -2.23 6.24
CA GLU A 47 20.37 -2.50 6.80
C GLU A 47 21.49 -2.04 5.86
N ILE A 48 21.37 -2.30 4.55
CA ILE A 48 22.31 -1.80 3.54
C ILE A 48 22.34 -0.25 3.56
N ALA A 49 21.18 0.40 3.62
CA ALA A 49 21.11 1.86 3.73
C ALA A 49 21.79 2.38 5.01
N GLN A 50 21.60 1.69 6.14
CA GLN A 50 22.26 2.02 7.41
C GLN A 50 23.79 1.86 7.31
N ARG A 51 24.28 0.78 6.71
CA ARG A 51 25.72 0.54 6.49
C ARG A 51 26.34 1.62 5.61
N ILE A 52 25.65 2.05 4.54
CA ILE A 52 26.12 3.17 3.69
C ILE A 52 26.17 4.48 4.47
N THR A 53 25.10 4.80 5.21
CA THR A 53 25.06 6.01 6.04
C THR A 53 26.16 6.01 7.09
N GLN A 54 26.43 4.87 7.73
CA GLN A 54 27.51 4.74 8.69
C GLN A 54 28.88 5.01 8.04
N ARG A 55 29.17 4.40 6.88
CA ARG A 55 30.43 4.62 6.15
C ARG A 55 30.62 6.08 5.71
N ARG A 56 29.54 6.76 5.31
CA ARG A 56 29.58 8.19 4.96
C ARG A 56 29.90 9.06 6.18
N VAL A 57 29.34 8.75 7.35
CA VAL A 57 29.65 9.44 8.61
C VAL A 57 31.11 9.19 9.03
N GLU A 58 31.59 7.96 8.92
CA GLU A 58 33.00 7.61 9.19
C GLU A 58 33.96 8.34 8.24
N ALA A 59 33.54 8.61 7.01
CA ALA A 59 34.27 9.44 6.05
C ALA A 59 34.14 10.97 6.29
N GLY A 60 33.52 11.40 7.39
CA GLY A 60 33.41 12.80 7.80
C GLY A 60 32.20 13.56 7.25
N VAL A 61 31.25 12.88 6.60
CA VAL A 61 30.00 13.52 6.13
C VAL A 61 29.06 13.76 7.31
N ARG A 62 28.47 14.96 7.40
CA ARG A 62 27.45 15.28 8.42
C ARG A 62 26.29 14.28 8.35
N LEU A 63 25.82 13.81 9.51
CA LEU A 63 24.79 12.76 9.64
C LEU A 63 23.54 13.01 8.76
N GLU A 64 23.10 14.27 8.64
CA GLU A 64 21.94 14.64 7.83
C GLU A 64 22.16 14.41 6.32
N ALA A 65 23.36 14.70 5.82
CA ALA A 65 23.75 14.50 4.42
C ALA A 65 24.20 13.05 4.13
N ALA A 66 24.61 12.31 5.16
CA ALA A 66 25.03 10.92 5.07
C ALA A 66 23.84 9.95 4.91
N ARG A 67 22.62 10.36 5.27
CA ARG A 67 21.42 9.50 5.21
C ARG A 67 21.07 9.09 3.79
N VAL A 68 20.99 7.79 3.54
CA VAL A 68 20.50 7.21 2.28
C VAL A 68 19.14 6.59 2.51
N ALA A 69 18.18 6.86 1.62
CA ALA A 69 16.86 6.27 1.71
C ALA A 69 16.88 4.80 1.28
N ARG A 70 16.16 3.95 2.03
CA ARG A 70 15.95 2.53 1.69
C ARG A 70 15.47 2.33 0.26
N THR A 71 14.59 3.21 -0.22
CA THR A 71 14.02 3.16 -1.57
C THR A 71 15.10 3.36 -2.62
N THR A 72 16.04 4.28 -2.41
CA THR A 72 17.19 4.50 -3.31
C THR A 72 18.10 3.28 -3.39
N VAL A 73 18.32 2.60 -2.27
CA VAL A 73 19.07 1.34 -2.23
C VAL A 73 18.32 0.25 -2.98
N TYR A 74 17.05 0.01 -2.65
CA TYR A 74 16.19 -0.98 -3.34
C TYR A 74 16.19 -0.78 -4.85
N ASP A 75 16.09 0.47 -5.27
CA ASP A 75 16.06 0.89 -6.64
C ASP A 75 17.31 0.50 -7.44
N ALA A 76 18.48 0.45 -6.80
CA ALA A 76 19.73 0.03 -7.43
C ALA A 76 19.79 -1.49 -7.72
N PHE A 77 18.92 -2.30 -7.12
CA PHE A 77 18.82 -3.74 -7.37
C PHE A 77 17.80 -4.09 -8.46
N ARG A 78 17.12 -3.10 -9.06
CA ARG A 78 16.09 -3.37 -10.09
C ARG A 78 16.68 -3.37 -11.50
N THR A 79 16.33 -4.40 -12.27
CA THR A 79 16.52 -4.44 -13.72
C THR A 79 15.45 -3.60 -14.45
N GLY A 80 15.63 -3.36 -15.76
CA GLY A 80 14.77 -2.56 -16.63
C GLY A 80 15.03 -1.06 -16.57
N ARG A 81 16.17 -0.61 -16.03
CA ARG A 81 16.48 0.82 -15.85
C ARG A 81 17.24 1.40 -17.04
N LYS A 82 16.78 2.56 -17.51
CA LYS A 82 17.50 3.35 -18.53
C LYS A 82 18.76 4.07 -17.98
N ARG A 83 18.82 4.30 -16.66
CA ARG A 83 19.96 4.94 -15.98
C ARG A 83 19.99 4.58 -14.49
N MET A 84 21.19 4.44 -13.93
CA MET A 84 21.44 4.24 -12.50
C MET A 84 22.62 5.12 -12.05
N ASP A 85 22.60 5.58 -10.80
CA ASP A 85 23.73 6.29 -10.20
C ASP A 85 24.88 5.33 -9.90
N LEU A 86 25.99 5.47 -10.63
CA LEU A 86 27.19 4.64 -10.47
C LEU A 86 27.91 4.89 -9.14
N GLY A 87 27.77 6.10 -8.55
CA GLY A 87 28.33 6.40 -7.24
C GLY A 87 27.64 5.58 -6.16
N LEU A 88 26.30 5.59 -6.17
CA LEU A 88 25.51 4.77 -5.26
C LEU A 88 25.75 3.27 -5.44
N HIS A 89 25.94 2.80 -6.69
CA HIS A 89 26.27 1.41 -6.96
C HIS A 89 27.56 0.96 -6.26
N ARG A 90 28.62 1.77 -6.33
CA ARG A 90 29.89 1.52 -5.61
C ARG A 90 29.70 1.53 -4.10
N GLU A 91 28.91 2.46 -3.58
CA GLU A 91 28.64 2.53 -2.13
C GLU A 91 27.88 1.30 -1.62
N ILE A 92 26.90 0.79 -2.38
CA ILE A 92 26.16 -0.43 -2.04
C ILE A 92 27.11 -1.63 -2.04
N ALA A 93 27.92 -1.78 -3.09
CA ALA A 93 28.87 -2.88 -3.19
C ALA A 93 29.88 -2.85 -2.03
N ALA A 94 30.42 -1.68 -1.71
CA ALA A 94 31.30 -1.49 -0.57
C ALA A 94 30.61 -1.83 0.77
N ALA A 95 29.36 -1.38 0.98
CA ALA A 95 28.57 -1.69 2.18
C ALA A 95 28.26 -3.19 2.35
N LEU A 96 28.26 -3.94 1.24
CA LEU A 96 28.14 -5.40 1.21
C LEU A 96 29.50 -6.11 1.30
N GLY A 97 30.61 -5.39 1.33
CA GLY A 97 31.95 -5.96 1.55
C GLY A 97 32.76 -6.19 0.29
N ALA A 98 32.30 -5.74 -0.89
CA ALA A 98 33.11 -5.79 -2.10
C ALA A 98 34.26 -4.77 -2.05
N THR A 99 35.40 -5.16 -2.61
CA THR A 99 36.57 -4.31 -2.83
C THR A 99 36.35 -3.40 -4.03
N THR A 100 37.06 -2.27 -4.08
CA THR A 100 36.99 -1.35 -5.22
C THR A 100 37.35 -2.05 -6.53
N ASP A 101 38.34 -2.94 -6.50
CA ASP A 101 38.83 -3.66 -7.68
C ASP A 101 37.79 -4.64 -8.23
N GLU A 102 37.06 -5.36 -7.35
CA GLU A 102 35.95 -6.23 -7.76
C GLU A 102 34.85 -5.45 -8.46
N VAL A 103 34.48 -4.29 -7.92
CA VAL A 103 33.41 -3.47 -8.49
C VAL A 103 33.81 -2.89 -9.85
N GLU A 104 35.05 -2.44 -10.01
CA GLU A 104 35.55 -1.96 -11.31
C GLU A 104 35.61 -3.09 -12.35
N GLU A 105 35.98 -4.31 -11.94
CA GLU A 105 35.95 -5.49 -12.80
C GLU A 105 34.52 -5.83 -13.26
N TRP A 106 33.52 -5.70 -12.37
CA TRP A 106 32.11 -5.89 -12.73
C TRP A 106 31.63 -4.84 -13.73
N MET A 107 32.01 -3.57 -13.53
CA MET A 107 31.68 -2.51 -14.47
C MET A 107 32.33 -2.73 -15.83
N ARG A 108 33.57 -3.24 -15.87
CA ARG A 108 34.28 -3.57 -17.10
C ARG A 108 33.60 -4.74 -17.84
N ARG A 109 33.26 -5.81 -17.12
CA ARG A 109 32.50 -6.96 -17.67
C ARG A 109 31.13 -6.54 -18.19
N ALA A 110 30.43 -5.68 -17.47
CA ALA A 110 29.12 -5.20 -17.88
C ALA A 110 29.17 -4.35 -19.16
N ARG A 111 30.26 -3.59 -19.39
CA ARG A 111 30.49 -2.78 -20.60
C ARG A 111 30.84 -3.64 -21.82
N HIS A 112 31.61 -4.70 -21.62
CA HIS A 112 32.07 -5.58 -22.70
C HIS A 112 31.72 -7.04 -22.42
N PRO A 113 30.45 -7.45 -22.63
CA PRO A 113 30.00 -8.81 -22.35
C PRO A 113 30.67 -9.88 -23.22
N HIS A 114 31.32 -9.53 -24.34
CA HIS A 114 31.87 -10.47 -25.31
C HIS A 114 33.41 -10.61 -25.31
N THR A 115 34.15 -9.93 -24.43
CA THR A 115 35.63 -9.87 -24.55
C THR A 115 36.42 -10.70 -23.54
N GLN A 116 35.78 -11.45 -22.62
CA GLN A 116 36.52 -12.20 -21.59
C GLN A 116 36.45 -13.72 -21.64
N ASP A 117 35.56 -14.30 -22.45
CA ASP A 117 35.60 -15.76 -22.68
C ASP A 117 36.66 -16.21 -23.69
N GLU A 118 37.28 -15.29 -24.45
CA GLU A 118 38.33 -15.64 -25.43
C GLU A 118 39.78 -15.41 -24.94
N ALA A 119 40.01 -14.76 -23.80
CA ALA A 119 41.35 -14.36 -23.35
C ALA A 119 41.94 -15.21 -22.21
N SER A 120 41.27 -16.28 -21.78
CA SER A 120 41.76 -17.16 -20.70
C SER A 120 41.50 -18.63 -21.03
N GLY A 121 42.37 -19.16 -21.88
CA GLY A 121 42.45 -20.58 -22.19
C GLY A 121 42.41 -20.82 -23.68
N HIS A 122 43.51 -21.30 -24.24
CA HIS A 122 43.59 -22.46 -25.13
C HIS A 122 45.00 -22.47 -25.75
N SER A 123 45.95 -23.01 -24.97
CA SER A 123 47.00 -23.83 -25.59
C SER A 123 46.35 -25.16 -25.97
N SER A 124 46.72 -25.63 -27.16
CA SER A 124 46.53 -26.97 -27.73
C SER A 124 45.12 -27.40 -28.24
N SER A 125 45.08 -27.44 -29.58
CA SER A 125 44.56 -28.51 -30.47
C SER A 125 43.06 -28.64 -30.77
N GLN A 126 42.69 -28.08 -31.94
CA GLN A 126 42.03 -28.72 -33.09
C GLN A 126 40.95 -29.80 -32.84
N THR A 127 39.72 -29.59 -33.34
CA THR A 127 39.29 -30.05 -34.69
C THR A 127 37.80 -29.75 -34.89
N SER A 128 37.49 -29.27 -36.08
CA SER A 128 36.21 -28.92 -36.69
C SER A 128 35.07 -29.93 -36.47
N SER A 129 33.85 -29.45 -36.14
CA SER A 129 32.62 -29.67 -36.94
C SER A 129 31.42 -28.87 -36.39
N GLU A 130 30.67 -28.25 -37.30
CA GLU A 130 29.43 -27.48 -37.14
C GLU A 130 28.22 -28.31 -36.66
N PRO A 131 27.05 -27.70 -36.34
CA PRO A 131 26.27 -28.00 -35.13
C PRO A 131 25.11 -28.97 -35.38
N GLN A 132 24.96 -29.94 -34.48
CA GLN A 132 23.71 -30.72 -34.37
C GLN A 132 22.84 -30.16 -33.23
N VAL A 133 21.66 -29.72 -33.65
CA VAL A 133 20.46 -29.46 -32.86
C VAL A 133 20.32 -30.51 -31.75
N ARG A 134 20.46 -30.08 -30.49
CA ARG A 134 19.94 -30.81 -29.34
C ARG A 134 19.12 -29.87 -28.48
N GLU A 135 17.87 -29.75 -28.92
CA GLU A 135 16.70 -29.32 -28.17
C GLU A 135 16.79 -29.83 -26.72
N ARG A 136 17.23 -28.94 -25.81
CA ARG A 136 17.23 -29.22 -24.37
C ARG A 136 15.90 -28.75 -23.81
N ARG A 137 14.92 -29.65 -23.94
CA ARG A 137 13.65 -29.64 -23.22
C ARG A 137 13.93 -29.85 -21.72
N ALA A 138 13.86 -28.79 -20.93
CA ALA A 138 13.74 -28.74 -19.46
C ALA A 138 13.71 -27.24 -19.06
N GLU A 139 12.79 -26.64 -18.32
CA GLU A 139 11.59 -27.04 -17.56
C GLU A 139 10.71 -25.77 -17.48
N PRO A 140 9.47 -25.76 -18.01
CA PRO A 140 8.55 -24.63 -17.79
C PRO A 140 8.06 -24.55 -16.33
N GLU A 141 8.10 -25.67 -15.61
CA GLU A 141 7.44 -25.84 -14.30
C GLU A 141 8.08 -25.02 -13.17
N GLN A 142 9.41 -24.81 -13.19
CA GLN A 142 10.10 -24.07 -12.12
C GLN A 142 9.99 -22.54 -12.25
N ARG A 143 9.81 -22.01 -13.47
CA ARG A 143 9.56 -20.57 -13.67
C ARG A 143 8.14 -20.20 -13.24
N GLU A 144 7.17 -21.04 -13.59
CA GLU A 144 5.77 -20.85 -13.20
C GLU A 144 5.60 -20.95 -11.66
N GLU A 145 6.22 -21.91 -10.98
CA GLU A 145 6.16 -21.99 -9.50
C GLU A 145 6.84 -20.80 -8.78
N SER A 146 7.86 -20.20 -9.38
CA SER A 146 8.58 -19.06 -8.79
C SER A 146 7.87 -17.72 -9.02
N GLU A 147 7.16 -17.57 -10.14
CA GLU A 147 6.34 -16.40 -10.45
C GLU A 147 4.98 -16.45 -9.71
N GLU A 148 4.38 -17.63 -9.54
CA GLU A 148 3.16 -17.80 -8.73
C GLU A 148 3.38 -17.61 -7.22
N ARG A 149 4.57 -17.95 -6.69
CA ARG A 149 4.88 -17.77 -5.26
C ARG A 149 5.03 -16.31 -4.83
N GLU A 150 5.39 -15.39 -5.73
CA GLU A 150 5.46 -13.96 -5.41
C GLU A 150 4.09 -13.27 -5.48
N GLU A 151 3.07 -13.90 -6.08
CA GLU A 151 1.77 -13.28 -6.34
C GLU A 151 0.74 -13.46 -5.21
N SER A 152 1.00 -14.28 -4.17
CA SER A 152 0.03 -14.54 -3.10
C SER A 152 0.65 -14.79 -1.73
N GLU A 153 1.27 -13.78 -1.13
CA GLU A 153 1.33 -13.75 0.34
C GLU A 153 -0.05 -13.30 0.87
N GLU A 154 -1.07 -14.15 0.67
CA GLU A 154 -2.39 -13.96 1.26
C GLU A 154 -2.26 -13.86 2.78
N LEU A 155 -2.96 -12.89 3.38
CA LEU A 155 -3.00 -12.76 4.83
C LEU A 155 -3.46 -14.09 5.44
N ALA A 156 -2.69 -14.62 6.38
CA ALA A 156 -3.06 -15.83 7.11
C ALA A 156 -4.52 -15.72 7.62
N PRO A 157 -5.36 -16.75 7.45
CA PRO A 157 -6.77 -16.72 7.85
C PRO A 157 -6.97 -16.28 9.30
N THR A 158 -6.06 -16.71 10.20
CA THR A 158 -6.04 -16.30 11.60
C THR A 158 -5.90 -14.79 11.77
N THR A 159 -5.00 -14.15 11.01
CA THR A 159 -4.82 -12.70 11.03
C THR A 159 -6.08 -11.97 10.55
N VAL A 160 -6.69 -12.44 9.47
CA VAL A 160 -7.95 -11.89 8.95
C VAL A 160 -9.05 -12.00 10.01
N LEU A 161 -9.19 -13.17 10.64
CA LEU A 161 -10.16 -13.40 11.71
C LEU A 161 -9.92 -12.49 12.91
N LEU A 162 -8.68 -12.36 13.39
CA LEU A 162 -8.32 -11.49 14.51
C LEU A 162 -8.64 -10.02 14.22
N VAL A 163 -8.34 -9.54 13.01
CA VAL A 163 -8.71 -8.18 12.58
C VAL A 163 -10.22 -8.00 12.57
N MET A 164 -10.98 -8.96 12.04
CA MET A 164 -12.45 -8.88 12.05
C MET A 164 -13.01 -8.85 13.47
N ILE A 165 -12.51 -9.70 14.38
CA ILE A 165 -12.90 -9.69 15.79
C ILE A 165 -12.60 -8.32 16.41
N GLY A 166 -11.39 -7.80 16.21
CA GLY A 166 -11.01 -6.47 16.70
C GLY A 166 -11.92 -5.35 16.16
N CYS A 167 -12.32 -5.44 14.89
CA CYS A 167 -13.25 -4.47 14.28
C CYS A 167 -14.66 -4.56 14.87
N VAL A 168 -15.17 -5.77 15.11
CA VAL A 168 -16.47 -5.97 15.79
C VAL A 168 -16.43 -5.39 17.19
N LEU A 169 -15.38 -5.69 17.96
CA LEU A 169 -15.20 -5.14 19.31
C LEU A 169 -15.12 -3.61 19.29
N LEU A 170 -14.43 -3.02 18.30
CA LEU A 170 -14.35 -1.57 18.14
C LEU A 170 -15.72 -0.93 17.88
N ASN A 171 -16.56 -1.57 17.06
CA ASN A 171 -17.93 -1.10 16.83
C ASN A 171 -18.80 -1.20 18.10
N THR A 172 -18.67 -2.29 18.86
CA THR A 172 -19.37 -2.44 20.15
C THR A 172 -18.93 -1.36 21.15
N LEU A 173 -17.63 -1.12 21.29
CA LEU A 173 -17.10 -0.06 22.15
C LEU A 173 -17.57 1.33 21.74
N GLY A 174 -17.61 1.60 20.43
CA GLY A 174 -18.15 2.87 19.90
C GLY A 174 -19.62 3.07 20.27
N ARG A 175 -20.43 2.03 20.14
CA ARG A 175 -21.85 2.03 20.55
C ARG A 175 -22.02 2.28 22.05
N ASP A 176 -21.24 1.60 22.87
CA ASP A 176 -21.30 1.75 24.33
C ASP A 176 -20.90 3.17 24.74
N LEU A 177 -19.85 3.72 24.13
CA LEU A 177 -19.39 5.09 24.37
C LEU A 177 -20.48 6.12 24.05
N VAL A 178 -21.15 5.99 22.90
CA VAL A 178 -22.26 6.86 22.51
C VAL A 178 -23.41 6.78 23.52
N THR A 179 -23.73 5.57 23.99
CA THR A 179 -24.82 5.34 24.94
C THR A 179 -24.49 5.96 26.31
N ILE A 180 -23.26 5.80 26.79
CA ILE A 180 -22.82 6.34 28.09
C ILE A 180 -22.73 7.88 28.03
N LEU A 181 -22.14 8.43 26.97
CA LEU A 181 -21.89 9.86 26.85
C LEU A 181 -23.05 10.64 26.21
N HIS A 182 -24.11 9.95 25.77
CA HIS A 182 -25.28 10.53 25.12
C HIS A 182 -24.91 11.39 23.89
N LEU A 183 -23.95 10.91 23.09
CA LEU A 183 -23.47 11.64 21.92
C LEU A 183 -24.55 11.66 20.81
N PRO A 184 -24.67 12.75 20.04
CA PRO A 184 -25.57 12.82 18.89
C PRO A 184 -24.98 12.15 17.62
N LEU A 185 -24.24 11.05 17.79
CA LEU A 185 -23.53 10.27 16.76
C LEU A 185 -23.65 8.77 17.08
N TYR A 186 -23.18 7.88 16.20
CA TYR A 186 -23.36 6.43 16.38
C TYR A 186 -22.05 5.68 16.66
N LEU A 187 -20.92 6.09 16.06
CA LEU A 187 -19.57 5.53 16.22
C LEU A 187 -19.44 4.00 16.06
N ASP A 188 -20.51 3.30 15.71
CA ASP A 188 -20.61 1.85 15.58
C ASP A 188 -20.21 1.32 14.19
N MET A 189 -19.48 2.15 13.44
CA MET A 189 -19.00 1.89 12.10
C MET A 189 -17.49 2.10 11.93
N VAL A 190 -16.77 2.46 13.00
CA VAL A 190 -15.31 2.66 12.94
C VAL A 190 -14.60 1.36 12.54
N GLY A 191 -14.92 0.25 13.21
CA GLY A 191 -14.38 -1.06 12.88
C GLY A 191 -14.82 -1.54 11.49
N THR A 192 -16.06 -1.22 11.09
CA THR A 192 -16.53 -1.49 9.73
C THR A 192 -15.66 -0.79 8.68
N ALA A 193 -15.33 0.49 8.88
CA ALA A 193 -14.46 1.25 8.00
C ALA A 193 -13.04 0.65 7.97
N VAL A 194 -12.47 0.32 9.13
CA VAL A 194 -11.15 -0.36 9.23
C VAL A 194 -11.15 -1.66 8.43
N ALA A 195 -12.15 -2.52 8.61
CA ALA A 195 -12.28 -3.78 7.89
C ALA A 195 -12.47 -3.57 6.38
N ALA A 196 -13.30 -2.61 5.97
CA ALA A 196 -13.50 -2.30 4.56
C ALA A 196 -12.21 -1.80 3.88
N PHE A 197 -11.44 -0.96 4.56
CA PHE A 197 -10.17 -0.45 4.05
C PHE A 197 -9.07 -1.52 4.00
N THR A 198 -8.95 -2.37 5.01
CA THR A 198 -7.84 -3.35 5.18
C THR A 198 -8.13 -4.73 4.61
N LEU A 199 -9.37 -5.20 4.67
CA LEU A 199 -9.77 -6.56 4.29
C LEU A 199 -10.71 -6.59 3.06
N GLY A 200 -11.29 -5.45 2.69
CA GLY A 200 -12.16 -5.29 1.52
C GLY A 200 -13.65 -5.32 1.84
N VAL A 201 -14.48 -5.14 0.80
CA VAL A 201 -15.93 -4.93 0.91
C VAL A 201 -16.62 -6.04 1.70
N TRP A 202 -16.46 -7.31 1.30
CA TRP A 202 -17.23 -8.41 1.87
C TRP A 202 -16.93 -8.67 3.35
N ARG A 203 -15.66 -8.54 3.75
CA ARG A 203 -15.25 -8.68 5.15
C ARG A 203 -15.71 -7.47 5.98
N GLY A 204 -15.70 -6.27 5.40
CA GLY A 204 -16.34 -5.09 5.99
C GLY A 204 -17.84 -5.29 6.21
N VAL A 205 -18.56 -5.82 5.22
CA VAL A 205 -20.00 -6.14 5.33
C VAL A 205 -20.24 -7.20 6.40
N ALA A 206 -19.41 -8.24 6.47
CA ALA A 206 -19.52 -9.25 7.53
C ALA A 206 -19.35 -8.63 8.93
N VAL A 207 -18.34 -7.77 9.12
CA VAL A 207 -18.15 -7.02 10.37
C VAL A 207 -19.37 -6.16 10.69
N ALA A 208 -19.90 -5.43 9.71
CA ALA A 208 -21.10 -4.60 9.87
C ALA A 208 -22.31 -5.41 10.37
N VAL A 209 -22.63 -6.50 9.68
CA VAL A 209 -23.77 -7.37 10.03
C VAL A 209 -23.58 -7.98 11.41
N ILE A 210 -22.42 -8.57 11.70
CA ILE A 210 -22.13 -9.21 12.99
C ILE A 210 -22.22 -8.19 14.13
N SER A 211 -21.65 -7.00 13.96
CA SER A 211 -21.66 -5.94 14.98
C SER A 211 -23.08 -5.48 15.31
N ASN A 212 -23.94 -5.33 14.30
CA ASN A 212 -25.33 -4.94 14.49
C ASN A 212 -26.18 -6.06 15.12
N LEU A 213 -25.91 -7.32 14.79
CA LEU A 213 -26.56 -8.47 15.44
C LEU A 213 -26.18 -8.57 16.92
N ILE A 214 -24.90 -8.39 17.25
CA ILE A 214 -24.45 -8.30 18.66
C ILE A 214 -25.11 -7.09 19.35
N GLY A 215 -25.22 -5.97 18.63
CA GLY A 215 -25.89 -4.76 19.11
C GLY A 215 -27.37 -4.94 19.44
N VAL A 216 -28.02 -6.04 19.05
CA VAL A 216 -29.41 -6.34 19.48
C VAL A 216 -29.50 -6.50 21.00
N ALA A 217 -28.49 -7.13 21.61
CA ALA A 217 -28.45 -7.33 23.06
C ALA A 217 -28.26 -6.00 23.83
N ALA A 218 -27.62 -5.01 23.21
CA ALA A 218 -27.28 -3.73 23.84
C ALA A 218 -28.36 -2.65 23.61
N THR A 219 -28.80 -2.48 22.36
CA THR A 219 -29.69 -1.37 21.95
C THR A 219 -31.05 -1.83 21.43
N GLY A 220 -31.32 -3.14 21.51
CA GLY A 220 -32.62 -3.74 21.19
C GLY A 220 -32.80 -4.14 19.72
N PRO A 221 -34.00 -4.63 19.35
CA PRO A 221 -34.26 -5.24 18.04
C PRO A 221 -34.12 -4.29 16.85
N SER A 222 -34.18 -2.98 17.06
CA SER A 222 -34.00 -1.98 16.01
C SER A 222 -32.63 -2.09 15.34
N SER A 223 -31.60 -2.54 16.07
CA SER A 223 -30.23 -2.74 15.58
C SER A 223 -30.15 -3.60 14.32
N VAL A 224 -31.06 -4.57 14.16
CA VAL A 224 -31.11 -5.46 12.98
C VAL A 224 -31.39 -4.67 11.71
N ALA A 225 -32.33 -3.73 11.75
CA ALA A 225 -32.67 -2.91 10.57
C ALA A 225 -31.48 -2.04 10.13
N PHE A 226 -30.72 -1.52 11.10
CA PHE A 226 -29.53 -0.71 10.84
C PHE A 226 -28.30 -1.50 10.39
N ALA A 227 -28.34 -2.84 10.42
CA ALA A 227 -27.29 -3.66 9.80
C ALA A 227 -27.14 -3.36 8.30
N ALA A 228 -28.26 -3.09 7.61
CA ALA A 228 -28.25 -2.69 6.20
C ALA A 228 -27.55 -1.34 5.97
N VAL A 229 -27.73 -0.39 6.90
CA VAL A 229 -27.07 0.93 6.86
C VAL A 229 -25.56 0.76 7.06
N ASN A 230 -25.16 -0.05 8.05
CA ASN A 230 -23.75 -0.33 8.32
C ASN A 230 -23.07 -1.05 7.12
N ALA A 231 -23.76 -2.03 6.55
CA ALA A 231 -23.31 -2.74 5.35
C ALA A 231 -23.17 -1.81 4.13
N ALA A 232 -24.11 -0.88 3.92
CA ALA A 232 -24.01 0.12 2.85
C ALA A 232 -22.74 0.98 3.01
N GLY A 233 -22.42 1.40 4.24
CA GLY A 233 -21.18 2.11 4.53
C GLY A 233 -19.93 1.28 4.22
N ALA A 234 -19.92 -0.01 4.58
CA ALA A 234 -18.83 -0.93 4.26
C ALA A 234 -18.58 -1.05 2.75
N VAL A 235 -19.65 -1.12 1.96
CA VAL A 235 -19.59 -1.17 0.50
C VAL A 235 -18.98 0.11 -0.07
N VAL A 236 -19.47 1.28 0.35
CA VAL A 236 -18.98 2.57 -0.17
C VAL A 236 -17.52 2.79 0.21
N TRP A 237 -17.15 2.57 1.48
CA TRP A 237 -15.75 2.69 1.92
C TRP A 237 -14.83 1.70 1.20
N GLY A 238 -15.22 0.42 1.10
CA GLY A 238 -14.41 -0.61 0.49
C GLY A 238 -14.19 -0.38 -1.00
N LEU A 239 -15.25 -0.06 -1.75
CA LEU A 239 -15.16 0.27 -3.18
C LEU A 239 -14.44 1.59 -3.41
N GLY A 240 -14.77 2.62 -2.62
CA GLY A 240 -14.19 3.94 -2.74
C GLY A 240 -12.68 3.97 -2.48
N ALA A 241 -12.22 3.28 -1.44
CA ALA A 241 -10.79 3.19 -1.14
C ALA A 241 -10.04 2.32 -2.15
N ARG A 242 -10.56 1.13 -2.48
CA ARG A 242 -9.81 0.12 -3.25
C ARG A 242 -9.96 0.24 -4.76
N ARG A 243 -11.15 0.58 -5.27
CA ARG A 243 -11.42 0.65 -6.71
C ARG A 243 -11.36 2.08 -7.25
N LEU A 244 -11.87 3.05 -6.50
CA LEU A 244 -11.99 4.44 -6.96
C LEU A 244 -10.82 5.33 -6.51
N ALA A 245 -9.87 4.79 -5.74
CA ALA A 245 -8.70 5.52 -5.23
C ALA A 245 -9.06 6.82 -4.48
N MET A 246 -10.27 6.89 -3.90
CA MET A 246 -10.77 8.06 -3.18
C MET A 246 -10.05 8.25 -1.83
N ALA A 247 -9.35 7.24 -1.33
CA ALA A 247 -8.61 7.33 -0.08
C ALA A 247 -7.21 7.96 -0.22
N ARG A 248 -6.73 8.27 -1.44
CA ARG A 248 -5.34 8.68 -1.70
C ARG A 248 -4.96 10.09 -1.27
N THR A 249 -5.93 11.00 -1.20
CA THR A 249 -5.69 12.40 -0.81
C THR A 249 -6.76 12.86 0.16
N LEU A 250 -6.43 13.85 1.00
CA LEU A 250 -7.34 14.33 2.03
C LEU A 250 -8.69 14.84 1.46
N PRO A 251 -8.74 15.63 0.35
CA PRO A 251 -10.01 16.05 -0.23
C PRO A 251 -10.85 14.90 -0.80
N ARG A 252 -10.20 13.91 -1.43
CA ARG A 252 -10.92 12.73 -1.93
C ARG A 252 -11.45 11.88 -0.78
N PHE A 253 -10.69 11.79 0.31
CA PHE A 253 -11.11 11.06 1.50
C PHE A 253 -12.26 11.74 2.22
N LEU A 254 -12.27 13.08 2.28
CA LEU A 254 -13.44 13.86 2.70
C LEU A 254 -14.66 13.53 1.83
N GLY A 255 -14.50 13.58 0.50
CA GLY A 255 -15.55 13.22 -0.45
C GLY A 255 -16.07 11.78 -0.27
N LEU A 256 -15.19 10.82 0.02
CA LEU A 256 -15.56 9.44 0.32
C LEU A 256 -16.47 9.33 1.55
N ASN A 257 -16.13 10.05 2.63
CA ASN A 257 -16.93 10.01 3.85
C ASN A 257 -18.28 10.72 3.68
N LEU A 258 -18.33 11.81 2.90
CA LEU A 258 -19.61 12.45 2.53
C LEU A 258 -20.49 11.54 1.67
N LEU A 259 -19.91 10.83 0.70
CA LEU A 259 -20.63 9.85 -0.11
C LEU A 259 -21.14 8.69 0.75
N THR A 260 -20.33 8.25 1.72
CA THR A 260 -20.72 7.20 2.67
C THR A 260 -21.87 7.67 3.56
N ALA A 261 -21.83 8.91 4.06
CA ALA A 261 -22.91 9.50 4.84
C ALA A 261 -24.21 9.55 4.05
N LEU A 262 -24.16 10.01 2.80
CA LEU A 262 -25.31 10.06 1.90
C LEU A 262 -25.88 8.67 1.64
N ALA A 263 -25.03 7.68 1.30
CA ALA A 263 -25.48 6.30 1.05
C ALA A 263 -26.11 5.68 2.30
N CYS A 264 -25.52 5.90 3.48
CA CYS A 264 -26.09 5.45 4.74
C CYS A 264 -27.46 6.11 5.00
N SER A 265 -27.60 7.42 4.78
CA SER A 265 -28.86 8.13 4.97
C SER A 265 -29.94 7.71 3.98
N LEU A 266 -29.59 7.43 2.72
CA LEU A 266 -30.53 6.90 1.72
C LEU A 266 -31.12 5.55 2.15
N VAL A 267 -30.38 4.75 2.92
CA VAL A 267 -30.88 3.49 3.50
C VAL A 267 -31.59 3.73 4.83
N ALA A 268 -31.06 4.59 5.68
CA ALA A 268 -31.58 4.82 7.03
C ALA A 268 -32.92 5.56 7.05
N VAL A 269 -33.09 6.60 6.22
CA VAL A 269 -34.28 7.46 6.24
C VAL A 269 -35.57 6.68 5.93
N PRO A 270 -35.65 5.84 4.88
CA PRO A 270 -36.83 5.01 4.64
C PRO A 270 -37.14 4.08 5.82
N ILE A 271 -36.11 3.47 6.43
CA ILE A 271 -36.26 2.60 7.60
C ILE A 271 -36.85 3.39 8.77
N LEU A 272 -36.32 4.59 9.04
CA LEU A 272 -36.79 5.46 10.12
C LEU A 272 -38.26 5.86 9.92
N LEU A 273 -38.62 6.32 8.73
CA LEU A 273 -39.97 6.81 8.43
C LEU A 273 -41.01 5.68 8.48
N VAL A 274 -40.70 4.52 7.90
CA VAL A 274 -41.68 3.43 7.77
C VAL A 274 -41.75 2.56 9.03
N ARG A 275 -40.60 2.26 9.66
CA ARG A 275 -40.52 1.22 10.69
C ARG A 275 -40.47 1.75 12.12
N PHE A 276 -40.06 3.00 12.28
CA PHE A 276 -39.77 3.60 13.59
C PHE A 276 -40.46 4.94 13.81
N ALA A 277 -41.38 5.35 12.93
CA ALA A 277 -42.07 6.64 13.02
C ALA A 277 -41.10 7.81 13.28
N GLY A 278 -39.93 7.77 12.65
CA GLY A 278 -38.88 8.80 12.72
C GLY A 278 -38.03 8.85 14.00
N SER A 279 -38.22 7.94 14.97
CA SER A 279 -37.48 7.97 16.25
C SER A 279 -37.00 6.58 16.68
N VAL A 280 -35.77 6.51 17.18
CA VAL A 280 -35.18 5.29 17.76
C VAL A 280 -34.61 5.53 19.16
N SER A 281 -35.04 6.61 19.82
CA SER A 281 -34.54 7.08 21.11
C SER A 281 -33.02 7.29 21.12
N HIS A 282 -32.50 7.87 20.03
CA HIS A 282 -31.09 8.20 19.88
C HIS A 282 -30.89 9.72 19.85
N GLY A 283 -29.64 10.18 19.98
CA GLY A 283 -29.33 11.62 20.05
C GLY A 283 -29.79 12.45 18.83
N GLN A 284 -30.08 11.81 17.68
CA GLN A 284 -30.68 12.47 16.52
C GLN A 284 -32.14 12.91 16.73
N ASP A 285 -32.86 12.32 17.69
CA ASP A 285 -34.28 12.56 17.89
C ASP A 285 -34.52 13.99 18.41
N VAL A 286 -33.64 14.50 19.28
CA VAL A 286 -33.67 15.89 19.75
C VAL A 286 -33.52 16.87 18.60
N LEU A 287 -32.66 16.56 17.63
CA LEU A 287 -32.49 17.38 16.44
C LEU A 287 -33.73 17.30 15.54
N THR A 288 -34.30 16.11 15.37
CA THR A 288 -35.53 15.89 14.59
C THR A 288 -36.69 16.69 15.17
N GLU A 289 -36.91 16.63 16.48
CA GLU A 289 -37.96 17.38 17.17
C GLU A 289 -37.85 18.89 16.94
N ARG A 290 -36.63 19.45 17.06
CA ARG A 290 -36.38 20.87 16.78
C ARG A 290 -36.62 21.25 15.33
N LEU A 291 -36.31 20.37 14.38
CA LEU A 291 -36.56 20.64 12.96
C LEU A 291 -38.05 20.54 12.64
N VAL A 292 -38.79 19.63 13.27
CA VAL A 292 -40.24 19.51 13.08
C VAL A 292 -40.92 20.79 13.55
N THR A 293 -40.55 21.33 14.72
CA THR A 293 -41.15 22.57 15.23
C THR A 293 -40.85 23.80 14.36
N LEU A 294 -39.71 23.81 13.65
CA LEU A 294 -39.32 24.91 12.76
C LEU A 294 -39.89 24.81 11.34
N THR A 295 -40.04 23.59 10.82
CA THR A 295 -40.36 23.36 9.40
C THR A 295 -41.80 22.92 9.17
N ASP A 296 -42.47 22.41 10.22
CA ASP A 296 -43.78 21.75 10.15
C ASP A 296 -43.83 20.57 9.16
N GLN A 297 -42.65 20.06 8.77
CA GLN A 297 -42.51 18.97 7.79
C GLN A 297 -41.77 17.80 8.42
N PHE A 298 -42.52 16.79 8.83
CA PHE A 298 -42.00 15.62 9.53
C PHE A 298 -40.94 14.85 8.73
N ALA A 299 -41.27 14.45 7.50
CA ALA A 299 -40.37 13.65 6.67
C ALA A 299 -39.08 14.40 6.32
N PHE A 300 -39.18 15.71 6.05
CA PHE A 300 -38.03 16.57 5.81
C PHE A 300 -37.14 16.65 7.06
N SER A 301 -37.74 16.85 8.23
CA SER A 301 -37.02 16.97 9.50
C SER A 301 -36.23 15.72 9.87
N VAL A 302 -36.84 14.53 9.75
CA VAL A 302 -36.16 13.24 9.96
C VAL A 302 -35.00 13.08 8.98
N SER A 303 -35.23 13.41 7.70
CA SER A 303 -34.22 13.29 6.65
C SER A 303 -33.03 14.21 6.88
N ALA A 304 -33.29 15.47 7.22
CA ALA A 304 -32.27 16.49 7.47
C ALA A 304 -31.47 16.17 8.75
N ALA A 305 -32.15 15.79 9.84
CA ALA A 305 -31.49 15.39 11.08
C ALA A 305 -30.59 14.15 10.87
N ASN A 306 -31.10 13.14 10.17
CA ASN A 306 -30.33 11.94 9.87
C ASN A 306 -29.12 12.24 8.97
N LEU A 307 -29.28 13.06 7.93
CA LEU A 307 -28.18 13.42 7.04
C LEU A 307 -27.09 14.21 7.77
N LEU A 308 -27.47 15.15 8.65
CA LEU A 308 -26.51 15.95 9.41
C LEU A 308 -25.72 15.07 10.40
N THR A 309 -26.42 14.24 11.17
CA THR A 309 -25.79 13.32 12.13
C THR A 309 -24.94 12.26 11.43
N SER A 310 -25.44 11.67 10.34
CA SER A 310 -24.69 10.72 9.49
C SER A 310 -23.42 11.35 8.92
N THR A 311 -23.47 12.61 8.50
CA THR A 311 -22.31 13.33 7.98
C THR A 311 -21.22 13.47 9.03
N GLY A 312 -21.56 13.97 10.23
CA GLY A 312 -20.62 14.07 11.35
C GLY A 312 -20.03 12.71 11.73
N ASP A 313 -20.89 11.70 11.78
CA ASP A 313 -20.52 10.34 12.18
C ASP A 313 -19.56 9.68 11.19
N LYS A 314 -19.80 9.80 9.88
CA LYS A 314 -18.98 9.13 8.84
C LYS A 314 -17.67 9.85 8.64
N LEU A 315 -17.64 11.18 8.79
CA LEU A 315 -16.38 11.92 8.84
C LEU A 315 -15.55 11.45 10.03
N LEU A 316 -16.10 11.48 11.25
CA LEU A 316 -15.37 11.10 12.44
C LEU A 316 -14.91 9.62 12.39
N SER A 317 -15.82 8.71 12.06
CA SER A 317 -15.51 7.27 11.98
C SER A 317 -14.48 6.95 10.91
N GLY A 318 -14.60 7.59 9.74
CA GLY A 318 -13.64 7.43 8.65
C GLY A 318 -12.25 7.91 9.04
N PHE A 319 -12.12 9.08 9.68
CA PHE A 319 -10.83 9.60 10.12
C PHE A 319 -10.21 8.77 11.25
N ILE A 320 -11.00 8.32 12.21
CA ILE A 320 -10.52 7.39 13.25
C ILE A 320 -10.00 6.10 12.59
N ALA A 321 -10.76 5.53 11.65
CA ALA A 321 -10.33 4.35 10.91
C ALA A 321 -9.05 4.59 10.09
N LEU A 322 -8.90 5.77 9.47
CA LEU A 322 -7.67 6.15 8.77
C LEU A 322 -6.46 6.13 9.71
N VAL A 323 -6.58 6.69 10.91
CA VAL A 323 -5.51 6.68 11.93
C VAL A 323 -5.18 5.25 12.35
N ILE A 324 -6.20 4.44 12.66
CA ILE A 324 -6.02 3.03 13.05
C ILE A 324 -5.29 2.24 11.96
N VAL A 325 -5.75 2.34 10.70
CA VAL A 325 -5.13 1.62 9.58
C VAL A 325 -3.70 2.07 9.32
N SER A 326 -3.40 3.36 9.54
CA SER A 326 -2.03 3.88 9.39
C SER A 326 -1.06 3.26 10.40
N ALA A 327 -1.55 2.89 11.59
CA ALA A 327 -0.78 2.21 12.62
C ALA A 327 -0.61 0.68 12.39
N LEU A 328 -1.37 0.07 11.48
CA LEU A 328 -1.30 -1.38 11.22
C LEU A 328 -0.02 -1.81 10.48
N PRO A 329 0.40 -3.09 10.63
CA PRO A 329 1.50 -3.67 9.86
C PRO A 329 1.33 -3.54 8.34
N ARG A 330 2.45 -3.43 7.61
CA ARG A 330 2.48 -3.26 6.14
C ARG A 330 1.56 -4.21 5.36
N PRO A 331 1.48 -5.52 5.66
CA PRO A 331 0.61 -6.44 4.90
C PRO A 331 -0.86 -6.02 4.91
N LEU A 332 -1.38 -5.47 6.02
CA LEU A 332 -2.76 -5.03 6.17
C LEU A 332 -3.05 -3.66 5.52
N ARG A 333 -1.99 -2.90 5.20
CA ARG A 333 -2.10 -1.60 4.53
C ARG A 333 -2.03 -1.73 3.00
N ARG A 334 -1.51 -2.84 2.47
CA ARG A 334 -1.39 -3.08 1.02
C ARG A 334 -2.78 -2.97 0.34
N GLY A 335 -2.86 -2.22 -0.75
CA GLY A 335 -4.08 -2.08 -1.56
C GLY A 335 -5.16 -1.13 -1.01
N SER A 336 -4.98 -0.57 0.20
CA SER A 336 -5.95 0.36 0.78
C SER A 336 -5.85 1.79 0.20
N GLY A 337 -4.67 2.17 -0.35
CA GLY A 337 -4.45 3.47 -0.98
C GLY A 337 -4.71 4.67 -0.07
N LEU A 338 -4.64 4.50 1.25
CA LEU A 338 -4.97 5.52 2.24
C LEU A 338 -3.89 6.61 2.32
N VAL A 339 -4.34 7.86 2.39
CA VAL A 339 -3.52 9.10 2.37
C VAL A 339 -2.41 9.12 3.42
N LEU A 340 -2.59 8.46 4.58
CA LEU A 340 -1.61 8.38 5.66
C LEU A 340 -0.87 7.04 5.74
N ALA A 341 -1.26 6.02 4.94
CA ALA A 341 -0.68 4.69 5.02
C ALA A 341 0.62 4.53 4.22
N ASP A 342 0.93 5.46 3.30
CA ASP A 342 2.16 5.46 2.49
C ASP A 342 2.72 6.89 2.29
N PRO A 343 3.77 7.30 3.03
CA PRO A 343 4.36 8.65 2.90
C PRO A 343 5.12 8.89 1.59
N GLY A 344 4.97 8.03 0.57
CA GLY A 344 5.64 8.14 -0.73
C GLY A 344 4.73 8.29 -1.96
N SER A 345 3.41 8.40 -1.79
CA SER A 345 2.44 8.37 -2.90
C SER A 345 1.95 9.75 -3.37
N THR A 346 2.82 10.76 -3.42
CA THR A 346 2.55 11.95 -4.24
C THR A 346 2.97 11.68 -5.69
N SER A 347 2.07 11.06 -6.46
CA SER A 347 2.21 11.03 -7.92
C SER A 347 2.15 12.46 -8.46
N PRO A 348 3.04 12.88 -9.38
CA PRO A 348 2.90 14.16 -10.06
C PRO A 348 1.59 14.15 -10.84
N ALA A 349 0.86 15.26 -10.77
CA ALA A 349 -0.30 15.52 -11.60
C ALA A 349 0.09 15.31 -13.07
N ARG A 350 -0.54 14.34 -13.74
CA ARG A 350 -0.54 14.28 -15.19
C ARG A 350 -1.42 15.43 -15.67
N GLY A 351 -0.78 16.53 -16.05
CA GLY A 351 -1.37 17.52 -16.93
C GLY A 351 -1.42 16.95 -18.34
N ALA A 352 -2.62 16.98 -18.92
CA ALA A 352 -2.90 17.17 -20.34
C ALA A 352 -4.38 17.55 -20.43
#